data_AF-A0A0T6LUL6-F1
#
_entry.id   AF-A0A0T6LUL6-F1
#
_cell.length_a   1.000
_cell.length_b   1.000
_cell.length_c   1.000
_cell.angle_alpha   90.00
_cell.angle_beta   90.00
_cell.angle_gamma   90.00
#
_symmetry.space_group_name_H-M   'P 1'
#
loop_
_entity.id
_entity.type
_entity.pdbx_description
1 polymer ?
#
loop_
_entity_poly.entity_id
_entity_poly.type
_entity_poly.pdbx_seq_one_letter_code
_entity_poly.pdbx_strand_id
1 'polypeptide(L)'
;MSGVTGTTLWYVRWHTGAGPRTGEPPPGPAPELLDLLYGITPVVEVLPPNAALADVRGALRYFDRGPEQLAELLRVRTFARYGVTCAIGVAGNRMLATMAAWAGPADGVHVVPGTPEAVAAFLRPRPVADLPGVGPATAGTLARHGLYTIGDVADLPLPTLQRLLGRSAGRHLHEHARGHDPRPVVRHAPAPSLTAERAFPLDTVDQAVVRRALLALTVDLGAELRGTGQVAHALTLVVRYADRSTTTRSRALPDPANSTAALTRCAYRLQDALGLQRARVRAVALRADGLTPAATTPAQLSLDPVDERARRLEAVADRAAARFTSGVVSLATLLPPRDAA
;
A
#
# COMPACT_ATOMS: atom_id res chain seq x y z
N MET A 1 -30.78 -6.87 25.81
CA MET A 1 -29.44 -6.83 25.19
C MET A 1 -29.44 -7.82 24.01
N SER A 2 -30.01 -7.40 22.88
CA SER A 2 -30.10 -8.27 21.69
C SER A 2 -28.76 -8.25 20.96
N GLY A 3 -28.14 -9.41 20.85
CA GLY A 3 -26.82 -9.60 20.25
C GLY A 3 -26.81 -9.15 18.79
N VAL A 4 -25.97 -8.15 18.50
CA VAL A 4 -25.51 -7.87 17.14
C VAL A 4 -24.48 -8.95 16.80
N THR A 5 -24.97 -10.15 16.52
CA THR A 5 -24.14 -11.31 16.20
C THR A 5 -23.57 -11.10 14.80
N GLY A 6 -22.37 -10.54 14.70
CA GLY A 6 -21.61 -10.50 13.45
C GLY A 6 -20.88 -9.19 13.19
N THR A 7 -21.42 -8.02 13.58
CA THR A 7 -20.88 -6.71 13.20
C THR A 7 -19.68 -6.28 14.04
N THR A 8 -18.54 -6.93 13.82
CA THR A 8 -17.36 -6.80 14.71
C THR A 8 -16.08 -6.41 13.97
N LEU A 9 -16.15 -6.22 12.66
CA LEU A 9 -15.02 -5.74 11.88
C LEU A 9 -15.14 -4.25 11.63
N TRP A 10 -14.01 -3.57 11.74
CA TRP A 10 -13.85 -2.16 11.44
C TRP A 10 -12.97 -1.99 10.22
N TYR A 11 -13.33 -1.01 9.40
CA TYR A 11 -12.41 -0.35 8.49
C TYR A 11 -12.26 1.09 8.96
N VAL A 12 -11.05 1.50 9.31
CA VAL A 12 -10.72 2.84 9.78
C VAL A 12 -9.96 3.55 8.66
N ARG A 13 -10.39 4.75 8.27
CA ARG A 13 -9.67 5.62 7.34
C ARG A 13 -9.39 6.97 8.00
N TRP A 14 -8.12 7.30 8.17
CA TRP A 14 -7.71 8.58 8.73
C TRP A 14 -7.60 9.65 7.66
N HIS A 15 -8.10 10.84 7.95
CA HIS A 15 -8.02 12.00 7.07
C HIS A 15 -6.87 12.90 7.53
N THR A 16 -5.67 12.64 7.01
CA THR A 16 -4.51 13.49 7.29
C THR A 16 -4.59 14.74 6.41
N GLY A 17 -4.64 15.92 7.02
CA GLY A 17 -4.76 17.22 6.35
C GLY A 17 -3.58 17.63 5.45
N ALA A 18 -2.56 16.79 5.33
CA ALA A 18 -1.49 16.95 4.35
C ALA A 18 -1.53 15.75 3.40
N GLY A 19 -1.87 16.00 2.13
CA GLY A 19 -1.47 15.08 1.06
C GLY A 19 0.06 14.98 1.03
N PRO A 20 0.62 13.90 0.49
CA PRO A 20 2.08 13.77 0.35
C PRO A 20 2.61 15.02 -0.36
N ARG A 21 3.59 15.69 0.25
CA ARG A 21 4.37 16.71 -0.45
C ARG A 21 5.19 15.96 -1.50
N THR A 22 4.66 15.89 -2.72
CA THR A 22 5.35 15.39 -3.93
C THR A 22 5.89 13.96 -3.85
N GLY A 23 5.28 13.04 -4.59
CA GLY A 23 5.91 11.81 -5.09
C GLY A 23 6.17 10.67 -4.10
N GLU A 24 6.13 10.88 -2.79
CA GLU A 24 6.26 9.76 -1.85
C GLU A 24 4.96 8.91 -1.86
N PRO A 25 4.99 7.56 -1.96
CA PRO A 25 3.80 6.80 -1.59
C PRO A 25 3.51 7.15 -0.15
N PRO A 26 2.24 7.39 0.22
CA PRO A 26 2.02 8.00 1.51
C PRO A 26 2.47 6.98 2.56
N PRO A 27 3.19 7.41 3.60
CA PRO A 27 3.55 6.53 4.69
C PRO A 27 2.27 5.83 5.15
N GLY A 28 2.39 4.56 5.54
CA GLY A 28 1.27 3.89 6.23
C GLY A 28 0.74 4.78 7.36
N PRO A 29 -0.46 4.51 7.89
CA PRO A 29 -1.03 5.34 8.94
C PRO A 29 0.00 5.51 10.07
N ALA A 30 0.15 6.75 10.54
CA ALA A 30 1.18 7.13 11.47
C ALA A 30 1.24 6.13 12.66
N PRO A 31 2.43 5.69 13.10
CA PRO A 31 2.56 4.68 14.15
C PRO A 31 1.71 4.99 15.39
N GLU A 32 1.59 6.27 15.74
CA GLU A 32 0.82 6.75 16.88
C GLU A 32 -0.70 6.55 16.73
N LEU A 33 -1.22 6.59 15.49
CA LEU A 33 -2.62 6.29 15.19
C LEU A 33 -2.88 4.78 15.25
N LEU A 34 -1.90 3.99 14.82
CA LEU A 34 -1.95 2.54 14.96
C LEU A 34 -1.89 2.11 16.43
N ASP A 35 -1.10 2.77 17.27
CA ASP A 35 -1.04 2.50 18.71
C ASP A 35 -2.40 2.70 19.40
N LEU A 36 -3.19 3.71 19.00
CA LEU A 36 -4.56 3.87 19.50
C LEU A 36 -5.44 2.68 19.14
N LEU A 37 -5.31 2.16 17.92
CA LEU A 37 -6.09 1.02 17.44
C LEU A 37 -5.63 -0.29 18.11
N TYR A 38 -4.32 -0.49 18.27
CA TYR A 38 -3.73 -1.61 19.01
C TYR A 38 -4.12 -1.59 20.49
N GLY A 39 -4.34 -0.40 21.07
CA GLY A 39 -4.89 -0.25 22.41
C GLY A 39 -6.34 -0.74 22.56
N ILE A 40 -7.05 -0.99 21.46
CA ILE A 40 -8.40 -1.58 21.46
C ILE A 40 -8.35 -3.07 21.11
N THR A 41 -7.66 -3.44 20.01
CA THR A 41 -7.56 -4.84 19.59
C THR A 41 -6.18 -5.14 19.01
N PRO A 42 -5.59 -6.32 19.31
CA PRO A 42 -4.36 -6.76 18.67
C PRO A 42 -4.58 -7.33 17.26
N VAL A 43 -5.83 -7.47 16.80
CA VAL A 43 -6.15 -8.02 15.48
C VAL A 43 -6.33 -6.87 14.50
N VAL A 44 -5.21 -6.37 13.97
CA VAL A 44 -5.17 -5.25 13.02
C VAL A 44 -4.42 -5.65 11.77
N GLU A 45 -4.98 -5.29 10.62
CA GLU A 45 -4.36 -5.37 9.29
C GLU A 45 -4.18 -3.95 8.78
N VAL A 46 -2.95 -3.48 8.64
CA VAL A 46 -2.70 -2.11 8.17
C VAL A 46 -2.87 -2.04 6.67
N LEU A 47 -3.59 -1.04 6.20
CA LEU A 47 -3.86 -0.77 4.80
C LEU A 47 -3.29 0.61 4.43
N PRO A 48 -2.02 0.68 4.00
CA PRO A 48 -1.46 1.93 3.49
C PRO A 48 -2.34 2.48 2.36
N PRO A 49 -2.45 3.81 2.24
CA PRO A 49 -1.66 4.79 2.98
C PRO A 49 -2.20 5.15 4.36
N ASN A 50 -3.51 5.20 4.55
CA ASN A 50 -4.12 5.87 5.68
C ASN A 50 -5.31 5.08 6.23
N ALA A 51 -5.29 3.76 6.11
CA ALA A 51 -6.36 2.92 6.57
C ALA A 51 -5.86 1.68 7.33
N ALA A 52 -6.77 1.06 8.06
CA ALA A 52 -6.55 -0.22 8.70
C ALA A 52 -7.87 -0.97 8.81
N LEU A 53 -7.81 -2.29 8.75
CA LEU A 53 -8.88 -3.17 9.19
C LEU A 53 -8.58 -3.65 10.59
N ALA A 54 -9.62 -3.77 11.42
CA ALA A 54 -9.50 -4.30 12.77
C ALA A 54 -10.64 -5.23 13.10
N ASP A 55 -10.34 -6.28 13.86
CA ASP A 55 -11.34 -7.19 14.41
C ASP A 55 -11.45 -6.98 15.91
N VAL A 56 -12.59 -6.46 16.36
CA VAL A 56 -12.83 -6.11 17.76
C VAL A 56 -13.60 -7.17 18.53
N ARG A 57 -13.85 -8.36 17.95
CA ARG A 57 -14.58 -9.47 18.64
C ARG A 57 -14.03 -9.75 20.03
N GLY A 58 -12.71 -9.82 20.17
CA GLY A 58 -12.04 -10.08 21.45
C GLY A 58 -12.08 -8.90 22.43
N ALA A 59 -12.30 -7.68 21.93
CA ALA A 59 -12.29 -6.46 22.73
C ALA A 59 -13.65 -6.14 23.38
N LEU A 60 -14.75 -6.56 22.76
CA LEU A 60 -16.11 -6.18 23.18
C LEU A 60 -16.38 -6.50 24.66
N ARG A 61 -15.99 -7.69 25.12
CA ARG A 61 -16.18 -8.13 26.51
C ARG A 61 -15.27 -7.39 27.49
N TYR A 62 -14.05 -7.04 27.08
CA TYR A 62 -13.10 -6.33 27.94
C TYR A 62 -13.56 -4.91 28.22
N PHE A 63 -14.07 -4.22 27.20
CA PHE A 63 -14.52 -2.84 27.33
C PHE A 63 -15.99 -2.70 27.77
N ASP A 64 -16.76 -3.79 27.77
CA ASP A 64 -18.21 -3.82 28.05
C ASP A 64 -19.00 -2.79 27.20
N ARG A 65 -18.68 -2.76 25.90
CA ARG A 65 -19.21 -1.78 24.93
C ARG A 65 -19.50 -2.45 23.60
N GLY A 66 -20.49 -1.91 22.89
CA GLY A 66 -20.79 -2.33 21.52
C GLY A 66 -19.68 -1.93 20.53
N PRO A 67 -19.60 -2.59 19.37
CA PRO A 67 -18.60 -2.30 18.33
C PRO A 67 -18.71 -0.86 17.79
N GLU A 68 -19.91 -0.30 17.70
CA GLU A 68 -20.13 1.11 17.30
C GLU A 68 -19.62 2.08 18.37
N GLN A 69 -19.93 1.82 19.64
CA GLN A 69 -19.51 2.67 20.76
C GLN A 69 -17.98 2.70 20.90
N LEU A 70 -17.33 1.55 20.66
CA LEU A 70 -15.87 1.47 20.65
C LEU A 70 -15.25 2.17 19.44
N ALA A 71 -15.91 2.13 18.28
CA ALA A 71 -15.47 2.90 17.11
C ALA A 71 -15.57 4.42 17.37
N GLU A 72 -16.66 4.89 17.98
CA GLU A 72 -16.79 6.30 18.39
C GLU A 72 -15.73 6.69 19.43
N LEU A 73 -15.43 5.81 20.39
CA LEU A 73 -14.34 6.03 21.34
C LEU A 73 -12.99 6.20 20.64
N LEU A 74 -12.68 5.35 19.65
CA LEU A 74 -11.46 5.48 18.85
C LEU A 74 -11.41 6.81 18.11
N ARG A 75 -12.52 7.20 17.47
CA ARG A 75 -12.62 8.45 16.71
C ARG A 75 -12.37 9.67 17.59
N VAL A 76 -13.05 9.75 18.74
CA VAL A 76 -12.88 10.83 19.72
C VAL A 76 -11.44 10.88 20.24
N ARG A 77 -10.82 9.74 20.57
CA ARG A 77 -9.41 9.68 21.00
C ARG A 77 -8.44 10.14 19.92
N THR A 78 -8.70 9.74 18.67
CA THR A 78 -7.90 10.12 17.50
C THR A 78 -7.89 11.64 17.33
N PHE A 79 -9.08 12.26 17.37
CA PHE A 79 -9.20 13.70 17.24
C PHE A 79 -8.61 14.44 18.45
N ALA A 80 -8.93 14.01 19.68
CA ALA A 80 -8.47 14.68 20.89
C ALA A 80 -6.94 14.64 21.07
N ARG A 81 -6.28 13.56 20.66
CA ARG A 81 -4.83 13.39 20.86
C ARG A 81 -4.00 13.93 19.70
N TYR A 82 -4.51 13.85 18.47
CA TYR A 82 -3.71 14.14 17.27
C TYR A 82 -4.35 15.17 16.33
N GLY A 83 -5.57 15.65 16.59
CA GLY A 83 -6.28 16.56 15.69
C GLY A 83 -6.65 15.93 14.34
N VAL A 84 -6.61 14.59 14.23
CA VAL A 84 -6.89 13.84 13.01
C VAL A 84 -8.32 13.32 13.06
N THR A 85 -9.11 13.56 12.02
CA THR A 85 -10.44 12.96 11.87
C THR A 85 -10.35 11.61 11.19
N CYS A 86 -11.35 10.75 11.39
CA CYS A 86 -11.40 9.45 10.72
C CYS A 86 -12.84 9.02 10.40
N ALA A 87 -12.98 8.33 9.29
CA ALA A 87 -14.20 7.62 8.92
C ALA A 87 -14.05 6.15 9.32
N ILE A 88 -15.00 5.61 10.08
CA ILE A 88 -14.99 4.22 10.54
C ILE A 88 -16.23 3.51 10.06
N GLY A 89 -16.05 2.44 9.28
CA GLY A 89 -17.12 1.54 8.88
C GLY A 89 -17.14 0.31 9.77
N VAL A 90 -18.32 -0.05 10.30
CA VAL A 90 -18.50 -1.21 11.18
C VAL A 90 -19.44 -2.20 10.50
N ALA A 91 -18.99 -3.42 10.24
CA ALA A 91 -19.81 -4.43 9.59
C ALA A 91 -19.42 -5.88 9.95
N GLY A 92 -20.16 -6.83 9.35
CA GLY A 92 -19.98 -8.27 9.57
C GLY A 92 -18.77 -8.92 8.89
N ASN A 93 -18.23 -8.26 7.87
CA ASN A 93 -17.05 -8.70 7.15
C ASN A 93 -16.26 -7.48 6.62
N ARG A 94 -15.04 -7.73 6.14
CA ARG A 94 -14.12 -6.67 5.74
C ARG A 94 -14.65 -5.84 4.57
N MET A 95 -15.28 -6.48 3.59
CA MET A 95 -15.84 -5.81 2.42
C MET A 95 -16.92 -4.82 2.84
N LEU A 96 -17.90 -5.28 3.63
CA LEU A 96 -18.97 -4.43 4.13
C LEU A 96 -18.45 -3.31 5.02
N ALA A 97 -17.43 -3.56 5.85
CA ALA A 97 -16.84 -2.54 6.71
C ALA A 97 -16.15 -1.45 5.87
N THR A 98 -15.41 -1.84 4.85
CA THR A 98 -14.80 -0.91 3.89
C THR A 98 -15.85 -0.06 3.18
N MET A 99 -16.89 -0.70 2.61
CA MET A 99 -17.97 0.02 1.92
C MET A 99 -18.74 0.94 2.88
N ALA A 100 -18.95 0.52 4.12
CA ALA A 100 -19.60 1.34 5.14
C ALA A 100 -18.80 2.63 5.41
N ALA A 101 -17.49 2.52 5.56
CA ALA A 101 -16.62 3.68 5.77
C ALA A 101 -16.58 4.63 4.57
N TRP A 102 -16.67 4.09 3.35
CA TRP A 102 -16.69 4.91 2.13
C TRP A 102 -18.01 5.65 1.94
N ALA A 103 -19.12 5.01 2.32
CA ALA A 103 -20.46 5.56 2.22
C ALA A 103 -20.83 6.52 3.36
N GLY A 104 -20.18 6.36 4.51
CA GLY A 104 -20.41 7.13 5.71
C GLY A 104 -19.88 8.57 5.63
N PRO A 105 -20.07 9.35 6.71
CA PRO A 105 -19.50 10.68 6.83
C PRO A 105 -17.97 10.66 6.76
N ALA A 106 -17.36 11.76 6.32
CA ALA A 106 -15.90 11.92 6.29
C ALA A 106 -15.28 11.89 7.70
N ASP A 107 -16.04 12.32 8.72
CA ASP A 107 -15.69 12.13 10.13
C ASP A 107 -16.90 11.52 10.84
N GLY A 108 -16.81 10.24 11.20
CA GLY A 108 -17.89 9.55 11.88
C GLY A 108 -17.86 8.04 11.72
N VAL A 109 -18.79 7.39 12.42
CA VAL A 109 -18.98 5.95 12.37
C VAL A 109 -20.21 5.62 11.51
N HIS A 110 -20.08 4.65 10.61
CA HIS A 110 -21.20 4.13 9.83
C HIS A 110 -21.31 2.61 9.99
N VAL A 111 -22.47 2.15 10.43
CA VAL A 111 -22.72 0.75 10.78
C VAL A 111 -23.61 0.10 9.73
N VAL A 112 -23.18 -1.07 9.22
CA VAL A 112 -24.02 -1.97 8.45
C VAL A 112 -24.40 -3.16 9.36
N PRO A 113 -25.68 -3.25 9.79
CA PRO A 113 -26.14 -4.37 10.60
C PRO A 113 -25.93 -5.71 9.88
N GLY A 114 -25.61 -6.76 10.64
CA GLY A 114 -25.33 -8.09 10.10
C GLY A 114 -26.54 -8.90 9.64
N THR A 115 -27.76 -8.35 9.69
CA THR A 115 -28.96 -9.06 9.23
C THR A 115 -28.97 -9.13 7.70
N PRO A 116 -29.38 -10.26 7.08
CA PRO A 116 -29.43 -10.40 5.63
C PRO A 116 -30.21 -9.28 4.93
N GLU A 117 -31.30 -8.81 5.53
CA GLU A 117 -32.15 -7.75 5.01
C GLU A 117 -31.42 -6.40 5.01
N ALA A 118 -30.68 -6.08 6.08
CA ALA A 118 -29.90 -4.85 6.17
C ALA A 118 -28.72 -4.86 5.19
N VAL A 119 -28.04 -5.99 5.06
CA VAL A 119 -26.95 -6.17 4.08
C VAL A 119 -27.49 -6.01 2.66
N ALA A 120 -28.62 -6.63 2.33
CA ALA A 120 -29.24 -6.50 1.02
C ALA A 120 -29.69 -5.05 0.75
N ALA A 121 -30.32 -4.38 1.72
CA ALA A 121 -30.73 -2.98 1.60
C ALA A 121 -29.54 -2.03 1.40
N PHE A 122 -28.40 -2.32 2.03
CA PHE A 122 -27.18 -1.54 1.87
C PHE A 122 -26.47 -1.76 0.52
N LEU A 123 -26.43 -3.01 0.04
CA LEU A 123 -25.67 -3.38 -1.16
C LEU A 123 -26.45 -3.14 -2.45
N ARG A 124 -27.67 -3.69 -2.56
CA ARG A 124 -28.40 -3.80 -3.82
C ARG A 124 -28.52 -2.48 -4.61
N PRO A 125 -28.84 -1.31 -4.02
CA PRO A 125 -29.01 -0.08 -4.78
C PRO A 125 -27.70 0.57 -5.26
N ARG A 126 -26.54 0.08 -4.79
CA ARG A 126 -25.25 0.72 -5.10
C ARG A 126 -24.75 0.34 -6.49
N PRO A 127 -23.97 1.22 -7.13
CA PRO A 127 -23.23 0.88 -8.34
C PRO A 127 -22.31 -0.31 -8.11
N VAL A 128 -22.18 -1.18 -9.12
CA VAL A 128 -21.28 -2.35 -9.03
C VAL A 128 -19.81 -1.94 -8.86
N ALA A 129 -19.44 -0.74 -9.31
CA ALA A 129 -18.10 -0.18 -9.15
C ALA A 129 -17.74 0.13 -7.69
N ASP A 130 -18.72 0.20 -6.77
CA ASP A 130 -18.47 0.40 -5.35
C ASP A 130 -17.93 -0.86 -4.66
N LEU A 131 -18.06 -2.05 -5.28
CA LEU A 131 -17.56 -3.30 -4.71
C LEU A 131 -16.02 -3.31 -4.71
N PRO A 132 -15.38 -3.56 -3.55
CA PRO A 132 -13.94 -3.75 -3.48
C PRO A 132 -13.47 -4.86 -4.43
N GLY A 133 -12.52 -4.52 -5.31
CA GLY A 133 -11.98 -5.43 -6.33
C GLY A 133 -12.61 -5.28 -7.73
N VAL A 134 -13.66 -4.47 -7.88
CA VAL A 134 -14.23 -4.13 -9.20
C VAL A 134 -13.55 -2.88 -9.75
N GLY A 135 -12.60 -3.08 -10.68
CA GLY A 135 -11.96 -1.98 -11.40
C GLY A 135 -12.77 -1.47 -12.61
N PRO A 136 -12.35 -0.35 -13.23
CA PRO A 136 -13.04 0.25 -14.39
C PRO A 136 -13.26 -0.72 -15.56
N ALA A 137 -12.32 -1.63 -15.81
CA ALA A 137 -12.43 -2.64 -16.87
C ALA A 137 -13.55 -3.67 -16.60
N THR A 138 -13.65 -4.14 -15.36
CA THR A 138 -14.70 -5.06 -14.91
C THR A 138 -16.06 -4.37 -14.93
N ALA A 139 -16.15 -3.16 -14.37
CA ALA A 139 -17.37 -2.35 -14.39
C ALA A 139 -17.83 -2.05 -15.82
N GLY A 140 -16.90 -1.66 -16.71
CA GLY A 140 -17.20 -1.43 -18.12
C GLY A 140 -17.67 -2.69 -18.85
N THR A 141 -17.15 -3.86 -18.48
CA THR A 141 -17.63 -5.14 -19.02
C THR A 141 -19.05 -5.45 -18.57
N LEU A 142 -19.35 -5.27 -17.29
CA LEU A 142 -20.69 -5.48 -16.73
C LEU A 142 -21.72 -4.50 -17.33
N ALA A 143 -21.33 -3.22 -17.48
CA ALA A 143 -22.18 -2.19 -18.08
C ALA A 143 -22.57 -2.50 -19.54
N ARG A 144 -21.68 -3.10 -20.33
CA ARG A 144 -22.02 -3.57 -21.71
C ARG A 144 -23.10 -4.65 -21.72
N HIS A 145 -23.30 -5.34 -20.61
CA HIS A 145 -24.34 -6.35 -20.43
C HIS A 145 -25.55 -5.84 -19.62
N GLY A 146 -25.66 -4.51 -19.41
CA GLY A 146 -26.78 -3.89 -18.71
C GLY A 146 -26.74 -4.05 -17.19
N LEU A 147 -25.59 -4.41 -16.62
CA LEU A 147 -25.41 -4.64 -15.19
C LEU A 147 -24.74 -3.41 -14.57
N TYR A 148 -25.52 -2.59 -13.87
CA TYR A 148 -25.05 -1.31 -13.32
C TYR A 148 -24.97 -1.33 -11.80
N THR A 149 -25.87 -2.06 -11.16
CA THR A 149 -25.98 -2.12 -9.71
C THR A 149 -25.46 -3.44 -9.15
N ILE A 150 -25.14 -3.45 -7.86
CA ILE A 150 -24.80 -4.68 -7.13
C ILE A 150 -26.01 -5.63 -7.13
N GLY A 151 -27.24 -5.09 -7.08
CA GLY A 151 -28.47 -5.88 -7.20
C GLY A 151 -28.55 -6.67 -8.51
N ASP A 152 -28.22 -6.03 -9.65
CA ASP A 152 -28.24 -6.68 -10.96
C ASP A 152 -27.28 -7.89 -11.00
N VAL A 153 -26.11 -7.74 -10.38
CA VAL A 153 -25.10 -8.80 -10.29
C VAL A 153 -25.50 -9.87 -9.27
N ALA A 154 -26.13 -9.48 -8.16
CA ALA A 154 -26.63 -10.40 -7.16
C ALA A 154 -27.70 -11.32 -7.75
N ASP A 155 -28.56 -10.82 -8.65
CA ASP A 155 -29.65 -11.62 -9.22
C ASP A 155 -29.18 -12.55 -10.37
N LEU A 156 -27.96 -12.34 -10.89
CA LEU A 156 -27.41 -13.17 -11.96
C LEU A 156 -26.98 -14.56 -11.48
N PRO A 157 -27.26 -15.61 -12.28
CA PRO A 157 -26.68 -16.94 -12.05
C PRO A 157 -25.14 -16.92 -12.13
N LEU A 158 -24.49 -17.63 -11.22
CA LEU A 158 -23.03 -17.76 -11.17
C LEU A 158 -22.40 -18.19 -12.52
N PRO A 159 -22.94 -19.17 -13.28
CA PRO A 159 -22.35 -19.57 -14.57
C PRO A 159 -22.29 -18.43 -15.58
N THR A 160 -23.25 -17.51 -15.55
CA THR A 160 -23.29 -16.34 -16.43
C THR A 160 -22.16 -15.38 -16.09
N LEU A 161 -21.99 -15.03 -14.81
CA LEU A 161 -20.89 -14.16 -14.37
C LEU A 161 -19.51 -14.78 -14.66
N GLN A 162 -19.36 -16.09 -14.52
CA GLN A 162 -18.12 -16.78 -14.85
C GLN A 162 -17.80 -16.76 -16.34
N ARG A 163 -18.81 -16.78 -17.23
CA ARG A 163 -18.61 -16.62 -18.67
C ARG A 163 -18.18 -15.20 -19.05
N LEU A 164 -18.67 -14.19 -18.31
CA LEU A 164 -18.35 -12.79 -18.57
C LEU A 164 -16.96 -12.38 -18.08
N LEU A 165 -16.56 -12.83 -16.88
CA LEU A 165 -15.36 -12.35 -16.19
C LEU A 165 -14.29 -13.43 -15.96
N GLY A 166 -14.58 -14.66 -16.34
CA GLY A 166 -13.76 -15.83 -16.00
C GLY A 166 -14.16 -16.46 -14.66
N ARG A 167 -13.73 -17.71 -14.46
CA ARG A 167 -14.19 -18.57 -13.34
C ARG A 167 -13.92 -17.97 -11.95
N SER A 168 -12.71 -17.45 -11.74
CA SER A 168 -12.29 -16.91 -10.43
C SER A 168 -12.97 -15.58 -10.12
N ALA A 169 -12.85 -14.61 -11.02
CA ALA A 169 -13.41 -13.27 -10.85
C ALA A 169 -14.94 -13.30 -10.80
N GLY A 170 -15.60 -14.10 -11.65
CA GLY A 170 -17.05 -14.27 -11.64
C GLY A 170 -17.58 -14.85 -10.33
N ARG A 171 -16.88 -15.85 -9.75
CA ARG A 171 -17.23 -16.39 -8.42
C ARG A 171 -17.04 -15.35 -7.33
N HIS A 172 -15.90 -14.66 -7.31
CA HIS A 172 -15.62 -13.65 -6.29
C HIS A 172 -16.65 -12.52 -6.30
N LEU A 173 -16.98 -12.01 -7.49
CA LEU A 173 -17.97 -10.96 -7.65
C LEU A 173 -19.38 -11.43 -7.22
N HIS A 174 -19.74 -12.67 -7.52
CA HIS A 174 -21.04 -13.24 -7.14
C HIS A 174 -21.24 -13.34 -5.63
N GLU A 175 -20.20 -13.75 -4.90
CA GLU A 175 -20.19 -13.78 -3.43
C GLU A 175 -20.24 -12.37 -2.84
N HIS A 176 -19.41 -11.46 -3.36
CA HIS A 176 -19.37 -10.07 -2.93
C HIS A 176 -20.70 -9.35 -3.13
N ALA A 177 -21.38 -9.58 -4.26
CA ALA A 177 -22.68 -8.97 -4.53
C ALA A 177 -23.77 -9.43 -3.54
N ARG A 178 -23.57 -10.59 -2.88
CA ARG A 178 -24.44 -11.12 -1.82
C ARG A 178 -23.99 -10.75 -0.41
N GLY A 179 -22.95 -9.94 -0.26
CA GLY A 179 -22.42 -9.56 1.05
C GLY A 179 -21.51 -10.61 1.68
N HIS A 180 -21.04 -11.61 0.94
CA HIS A 180 -20.16 -12.65 1.45
C HIS A 180 -18.69 -12.35 1.13
N ASP A 181 -17.89 -12.16 2.18
CA ASP A 181 -16.44 -12.11 2.10
C ASP A 181 -15.84 -12.92 3.27
N PRO A 182 -15.34 -14.15 3.02
CA PRO A 182 -14.82 -15.03 4.07
C PRO A 182 -13.41 -14.67 4.52
N ARG A 183 -12.76 -13.69 3.90
CA ARG A 183 -11.35 -13.35 4.21
C ARG A 183 -11.27 -12.77 5.63
N PRO A 184 -10.46 -13.38 6.52
CA PRO A 184 -10.26 -12.84 7.85
C PRO A 184 -9.46 -11.52 7.78
N VAL A 185 -9.52 -10.73 8.85
CA VAL A 185 -8.52 -9.69 9.11
C VAL A 185 -7.26 -10.42 9.56
N VAL A 186 -6.19 -10.28 8.79
CA VAL A 186 -4.94 -10.98 9.09
C VAL A 186 -4.05 -10.04 9.89
N ARG A 187 -3.46 -10.55 10.98
CA ARG A 187 -2.45 -9.82 11.76
C ARG A 187 -1.19 -9.65 10.92
N HIS A 188 -1.20 -8.64 10.07
CA HIS A 188 -0.08 -8.24 9.27
C HIS A 188 0.18 -6.77 9.57
N ALA A 189 1.28 -6.51 10.29
CA ALA A 189 2.05 -5.32 9.99
C ALA A 189 2.32 -5.40 8.47
N PRO A 190 2.09 -4.32 7.71
CA PRO A 190 2.48 -4.34 6.31
C PRO A 190 3.96 -4.67 6.32
N ALA A 191 4.40 -5.59 5.46
CA ALA A 191 5.82 -5.89 5.34
C ALA A 191 6.53 -4.54 5.23
N PRO A 192 7.46 -4.22 6.16
CA PRO A 192 8.09 -2.91 6.13
C PRO A 192 8.64 -2.72 4.74
N SER A 193 8.48 -1.52 4.22
CA SER A 193 8.84 -1.19 2.86
C SER A 193 9.26 0.25 2.82
N LEU A 194 10.35 0.51 2.11
CA LEU A 194 10.88 1.85 1.92
C LEU A 194 10.68 2.23 0.46
N THR A 195 10.26 3.46 0.20
CA THR A 195 10.07 3.94 -1.17
C THR A 195 10.73 5.29 -1.35
N ALA A 196 11.46 5.43 -2.45
CA ALA A 196 12.00 6.70 -2.88
C ALA A 196 11.47 7.00 -4.28
N GLU A 197 11.00 8.23 -4.51
CA GLU A 197 10.52 8.70 -5.81
C GLU A 197 11.34 9.91 -6.28
N ARG A 198 11.51 10.00 -7.61
CA ARG A 198 12.05 11.18 -8.27
C ARG A 198 11.13 11.59 -9.41
N ALA A 199 10.56 12.79 -9.28
CA ALA A 199 9.88 13.48 -10.37
C ALA A 199 10.89 14.22 -11.25
N PHE A 200 10.66 14.22 -12.57
CA PHE A 200 11.47 14.96 -13.52
C PHE A 200 10.89 16.36 -13.72
N PRO A 201 11.73 17.42 -13.83
CA PRO A 201 11.26 18.78 -14.14
C PRO A 201 10.56 18.87 -15.49
N LEU A 202 11.02 18.08 -16.46
CA LEU A 202 10.44 17.94 -17.80
C LEU A 202 10.28 16.45 -18.10
N ASP A 203 9.17 16.08 -18.73
CA ASP A 203 8.92 14.70 -19.14
C ASP A 203 10.04 14.24 -20.08
N THR A 204 10.68 13.11 -19.77
CA THR A 204 11.87 12.63 -20.49
C THR A 204 11.63 11.30 -21.18
N VAL A 205 12.23 11.13 -22.36
CA VAL A 205 12.34 9.85 -23.07
C VAL A 205 13.77 9.29 -23.00
N ASP A 206 14.70 10.04 -22.39
CA ASP A 206 16.10 9.67 -22.32
C ASP A 206 16.33 8.60 -21.25
N GLN A 207 16.71 7.41 -21.69
CA GLN A 207 16.98 6.28 -20.83
C GLN A 207 18.19 6.50 -19.91
N ALA A 208 19.17 7.29 -20.32
CA ALA A 208 20.34 7.62 -19.49
C ALA A 208 19.94 8.51 -18.31
N VAL A 209 19.05 9.49 -18.54
CA VAL A 209 18.47 10.33 -17.47
C VAL A 209 17.69 9.47 -16.48
N VAL A 210 16.87 8.53 -16.98
CA VAL A 210 16.13 7.60 -16.11
C VAL A 210 17.09 6.69 -15.34
N ARG A 211 18.12 6.12 -15.96
CA ARG A 211 19.12 5.27 -15.29
C ARG A 211 19.88 6.02 -14.19
N ARG A 212 20.21 7.29 -14.41
CA ARG A 212 20.85 8.15 -13.41
C ARG A 212 19.91 8.44 -12.23
N ALA A 213 18.63 8.69 -12.52
CA ALA A 213 17.62 8.86 -11.47
C ALA A 213 17.44 7.59 -10.64
N LEU A 214 17.34 6.42 -11.28
CA LEU A 214 17.26 5.13 -10.59
C LEU A 214 18.49 4.87 -9.70
N LEU A 215 19.70 5.18 -10.19
CA LEU A 215 20.91 5.06 -9.40
C LEU A 215 20.84 5.92 -8.13
N ALA A 216 20.42 7.18 -8.25
CA ALA A 216 20.25 8.07 -7.11
C ALA A 216 19.25 7.48 -6.09
N LEU A 217 18.08 7.03 -6.56
CA LEU A 217 17.07 6.41 -5.70
C LEU A 217 17.58 5.16 -4.98
N THR A 218 18.44 4.35 -5.62
CA THR A 218 19.04 3.18 -4.96
C THR A 218 20.11 3.53 -3.94
N VAL A 219 20.80 4.67 -4.10
CA VAL A 219 21.73 5.19 -3.08
C VAL A 219 20.92 5.60 -1.85
N ASP A 220 19.85 6.36 -2.04
CA ASP A 220 18.99 6.84 -0.96
C ASP A 220 18.35 5.66 -0.21
N LEU A 221 17.72 4.73 -0.94
CA LEU A 221 17.14 3.51 -0.34
C LEU A 221 18.20 2.64 0.36
N GLY A 222 19.37 2.48 -0.24
CA GLY A 222 20.45 1.70 0.36
C GLY A 222 20.92 2.30 1.68
N ALA A 223 21.11 3.62 1.72
CA ALA A 223 21.52 4.33 2.93
C ALA A 223 20.45 4.22 4.03
N GLU A 224 19.17 4.36 3.68
CA GLU A 224 18.07 4.25 4.64
C GLU A 224 17.91 2.82 5.19
N LEU A 225 18.03 1.80 4.33
CA LEU A 225 18.04 0.39 4.74
C LEU A 225 19.19 0.09 5.70
N ARG A 226 20.39 0.60 5.43
CA ARG A 226 21.55 0.41 6.31
C ARG A 226 21.38 1.18 7.63
N GLY A 227 20.86 2.40 7.58
CA GLY A 227 20.57 3.22 8.76
C GLY A 227 19.54 2.59 9.70
N THR A 228 18.55 1.88 9.14
CA THR A 228 17.51 1.15 9.89
C THR A 228 17.87 -0.31 10.19
N GLY A 229 19.05 -0.77 9.78
CA GLY A 229 19.51 -2.15 10.00
C GLY A 229 18.69 -3.21 9.26
N GLN A 230 18.06 -2.86 8.13
CA GLN A 230 17.19 -3.73 7.34
C GLN A 230 17.86 -4.20 6.04
N VAL A 231 17.34 -5.28 5.47
CA VAL A 231 17.61 -5.76 4.11
C VAL A 231 16.30 -5.98 3.35
N ALA A 232 16.32 -5.76 2.05
CA ALA A 232 15.16 -5.95 1.17
C ALA A 232 15.22 -7.28 0.44
N HIS A 233 14.05 -7.90 0.23
CA HIS A 233 13.92 -9.18 -0.50
C HIS A 233 13.42 -8.97 -1.93
N ALA A 234 12.72 -7.88 -2.20
CA ALA A 234 12.25 -7.52 -3.52
C ALA A 234 12.38 -6.03 -3.78
N LEU A 235 12.43 -5.67 -5.06
CA LEU A 235 12.42 -4.29 -5.53
C LEU A 235 11.28 -4.11 -6.53
N THR A 236 10.51 -3.06 -6.35
CA THR A 236 9.39 -2.68 -7.21
C THR A 236 9.68 -1.34 -7.86
N LEU A 237 9.67 -1.29 -9.19
CA LEU A 237 9.78 -0.09 -10.00
C LEU A 237 8.38 0.38 -10.43
N VAL A 238 8.07 1.62 -10.11
CA VAL A 238 6.85 2.32 -10.54
C VAL A 238 7.27 3.45 -11.49
N VAL A 239 6.73 3.45 -12.71
CA VAL A 239 6.98 4.48 -13.71
C VAL A 239 5.68 5.23 -13.97
N ARG A 240 5.69 6.55 -13.78
CA ARG A 240 4.57 7.43 -14.11
C ARG A 240 4.85 8.13 -15.43
N TYR A 241 3.90 8.08 -16.34
CA TYR A 241 4.03 8.65 -17.68
C TYR A 241 3.38 10.05 -17.76
N ALA A 242 3.65 10.76 -18.86
CA ALA A 242 3.09 12.08 -19.12
C ALA A 242 1.55 12.12 -19.16
N ASP A 243 0.91 11.03 -19.60
CA ASP A 243 -0.55 10.85 -19.62
C ASP A 243 -1.15 10.51 -18.24
N ARG A 244 -0.33 10.51 -17.18
CA ARG A 244 -0.66 10.11 -15.80
C ARG A 244 -0.96 8.63 -15.61
N SER A 245 -0.84 7.80 -16.66
CA SER A 245 -0.85 6.36 -16.49
C SER A 245 0.40 5.91 -15.73
N THR A 246 0.30 4.75 -15.08
CA THR A 246 1.39 4.21 -14.26
C THR A 246 1.58 2.75 -14.61
N THR A 247 2.84 2.34 -14.76
CA THR A 247 3.20 0.91 -14.86
C THR A 247 4.07 0.52 -13.68
N THR A 248 3.75 -0.62 -13.08
CA THR A 248 4.45 -1.17 -11.92
C THR A 248 5.01 -2.55 -12.27
N ARG A 249 6.28 -2.78 -11.95
CA ARG A 249 6.93 -4.08 -12.07
C ARG A 249 7.72 -4.37 -10.81
N SER A 250 7.61 -5.60 -10.31
CA SER A 250 8.34 -6.07 -9.15
C SER A 250 9.23 -7.25 -9.50
N ARG A 251 10.36 -7.37 -8.82
CA ARG A 251 11.30 -8.48 -8.96
C ARG A 251 11.94 -8.80 -7.62
N ALA A 252 11.98 -10.09 -7.28
CA ALA A 252 12.73 -10.60 -6.15
C ALA A 252 14.24 -10.41 -6.38
N LEU A 253 14.94 -9.98 -5.34
CA LEU A 253 16.40 -9.99 -5.31
C LEU A 253 16.89 -11.44 -5.18
N PRO A 254 18.02 -11.80 -5.83
CA PRO A 254 18.59 -13.14 -5.67
C PRO A 254 18.94 -13.47 -4.22
N ASP A 255 19.45 -12.47 -3.50
CA ASP A 255 19.77 -12.52 -2.08
C ASP A 255 19.22 -11.25 -1.40
N PRO A 256 18.79 -11.32 -0.13
CA PRO A 256 18.37 -10.14 0.61
C PRO A 256 19.51 -9.11 0.69
N ALA A 257 19.23 -7.87 0.30
CA ALA A 257 20.29 -6.87 0.13
C ALA A 257 19.88 -5.46 0.58
N ASN A 258 20.87 -4.71 1.05
CA ASN A 258 20.81 -3.27 1.33
C ASN A 258 21.98 -2.49 0.68
N SER A 259 22.75 -3.13 -0.19
CA SER A 259 23.84 -2.48 -0.92
C SER A 259 23.33 -1.77 -2.17
N THR A 260 23.90 -0.60 -2.45
CA THR A 260 23.50 0.23 -3.61
C THR A 260 23.69 -0.55 -4.90
N ALA A 261 24.79 -1.30 -5.00
CA ALA A 261 25.12 -2.09 -6.18
C ALA A 261 24.07 -3.18 -6.49
N ALA A 262 23.61 -3.91 -5.47
CA ALA A 262 22.60 -4.94 -5.65
C ALA A 262 21.25 -4.35 -6.08
N LEU A 263 20.83 -3.27 -5.41
CA LEU A 263 19.59 -2.55 -5.73
C LEU A 263 19.64 -1.94 -7.14
N THR A 264 20.76 -1.32 -7.52
CA THR A 264 20.98 -0.73 -8.86
C THR A 264 20.86 -1.79 -9.95
N ARG A 265 21.52 -2.93 -9.79
CA ARG A 265 21.43 -4.04 -10.75
C ARG A 265 19.99 -4.51 -10.93
N CYS A 266 19.22 -4.60 -9.85
CA CYS A 266 17.81 -4.99 -9.92
C CYS A 266 16.96 -3.92 -10.62
N ALA A 267 17.14 -2.64 -10.26
CA ALA A 267 16.43 -1.52 -10.85
C ALA A 267 16.65 -1.41 -12.36
N TYR A 268 17.88 -1.60 -12.85
CA TYR A 268 18.18 -1.59 -14.27
C TYR A 268 17.54 -2.75 -15.01
N ARG A 269 17.53 -3.96 -14.44
CA ARG A 269 16.82 -5.09 -15.05
C ARG A 269 15.31 -4.86 -15.11
N LEU A 270 14.73 -4.21 -14.11
CA LEU A 270 13.31 -3.84 -14.11
C LEU A 270 13.01 -2.81 -15.20
N GLN A 271 13.88 -1.81 -15.37
CA GLN A 271 13.77 -0.83 -16.43
C GLN A 271 13.89 -1.48 -17.82
N ASP A 272 14.86 -2.36 -18.01
CA ASP A 272 15.07 -3.07 -19.28
C ASP A 272 13.86 -3.94 -19.64
N ALA A 273 13.28 -4.62 -18.65
CA ALA A 273 12.07 -5.44 -18.83
C ALA A 273 10.81 -4.62 -19.16
N LEU A 274 10.77 -3.33 -18.77
CA LEU A 274 9.67 -2.42 -19.12
C LEU A 274 9.75 -1.92 -20.57
N GLY A 275 10.93 -1.99 -21.21
CA GLY A 275 11.07 -1.62 -22.62
C GLY A 275 10.65 -0.17 -22.92
N LEU A 276 11.12 0.81 -22.13
CA LEU A 276 10.70 2.23 -22.16
C LEU A 276 11.08 3.00 -23.45
N GLN A 277 11.30 2.35 -24.59
CA GLN A 277 11.98 2.92 -25.76
C GLN A 277 11.28 4.12 -26.44
N ARG A 278 10.03 4.44 -26.07
CA ARG A 278 9.29 5.62 -26.58
C ARG A 278 8.36 6.27 -25.56
N ALA A 279 8.45 5.88 -24.29
CA ALA A 279 7.53 6.35 -23.27
C ALA A 279 8.04 7.67 -22.67
N ARG A 280 7.18 8.69 -22.62
CA ARG A 280 7.48 9.95 -21.91
C ARG A 280 7.29 9.73 -20.41
N VAL A 281 8.40 9.69 -19.69
CA VAL A 281 8.43 9.44 -18.24
C VAL A 281 8.42 10.77 -17.50
N ARG A 282 7.49 10.89 -16.55
CA ARG A 282 7.32 12.05 -15.68
C ARG A 282 7.93 11.85 -14.29
N ALA A 283 7.85 10.62 -13.77
CA ALA A 283 8.45 10.26 -12.50
C ALA A 283 8.80 8.77 -12.46
N VAL A 284 9.78 8.43 -11.63
CA VAL A 284 10.14 7.05 -11.29
C VAL A 284 10.22 6.88 -9.79
N ALA A 285 9.66 5.79 -9.27
CA ALA A 285 9.79 5.41 -7.88
C ALA A 285 10.33 3.98 -7.74
N LEU A 286 11.19 3.78 -6.75
CA LEU A 286 11.67 2.47 -6.34
C LEU A 286 11.16 2.18 -4.94
N ARG A 287 10.57 1.00 -4.77
CA ARG A 287 10.05 0.51 -3.51
C ARG A 287 10.78 -0.78 -3.15
N ALA A 288 11.47 -0.77 -2.01
CA ALA A 288 12.07 -1.94 -1.39
C ALA A 288 11.01 -2.67 -0.57
N ASP A 289 10.78 -3.94 -0.88
CA ASP A 289 9.72 -4.77 -0.31
C ASP A 289 10.30 -5.94 0.50
N GLY A 290 9.50 -6.43 1.45
CA GLY A 290 9.85 -7.58 2.29
C GLY A 290 11.00 -7.27 3.23
N LEU A 291 11.01 -6.10 3.89
CA LEU A 291 12.14 -5.73 4.74
C LEU A 291 12.24 -6.63 5.97
N THR A 292 13.48 -7.05 6.26
CA THR A 292 13.80 -7.92 7.41
C THR A 292 15.08 -7.44 8.07
N PRO A 293 15.26 -7.67 9.39
CA PRO A 293 16.48 -7.26 10.07
C PRO A 293 17.71 -7.93 9.46
N ALA A 294 18.73 -7.14 9.14
CA ALA A 294 19.97 -7.64 8.56
C ALA A 294 20.69 -8.63 9.49
N ALA A 295 20.55 -8.44 10.81
CA ALA A 295 21.19 -9.28 11.83
C ALA A 295 20.65 -10.71 11.88
N THR A 296 19.38 -10.93 11.51
CA THR A 296 18.72 -12.24 11.58
C THR A 296 18.49 -12.86 10.20
N THR A 297 18.92 -12.18 9.14
CA THR A 297 18.73 -12.64 7.77
C THR A 297 20.03 -13.25 7.25
N PRO A 298 20.04 -14.54 6.88
CA PRO A 298 21.22 -15.15 6.29
C PRO A 298 21.51 -14.48 4.94
N ALA A 299 22.68 -13.84 4.84
CA ALA A 299 23.17 -13.26 3.61
C ALA A 299 24.40 -14.03 3.14
N GLN A 300 24.45 -14.35 1.84
CA GLN A 300 25.65 -14.94 1.28
C GLN A 300 26.79 -13.90 1.29
N LEU A 301 27.87 -14.24 1.98
CA LEU A 301 29.10 -13.44 1.96
C LEU A 301 29.75 -13.59 0.59
N SER A 302 30.06 -12.46 -0.04
CA SER A 302 30.86 -12.46 -1.27
C SER A 302 32.32 -12.65 -0.87
N LEU A 303 33.00 -13.60 -1.49
CA LEU A 303 34.46 -13.75 -1.39
C LEU A 303 35.19 -12.85 -2.41
N ASP A 304 34.45 -12.07 -3.21
CA ASP A 304 35.02 -11.13 -4.16
C ASP A 304 35.58 -9.89 -3.44
N PRO A 305 36.90 -9.61 -3.54
CA PRO A 305 37.51 -8.43 -2.93
C PRO A 305 36.92 -7.10 -3.40
N VAL A 306 36.33 -7.05 -4.60
CA VAL A 306 35.73 -5.83 -5.17
C VAL A 306 34.42 -5.51 -4.45
N ASP A 307 33.57 -6.51 -4.24
CA ASP A 307 32.30 -6.35 -3.52
C ASP A 307 32.54 -5.95 -2.05
N GLU A 308 33.54 -6.54 -1.41
CA GLU A 308 33.89 -6.24 -0.02
C GLU A 308 34.39 -4.80 0.13
N ARG A 309 35.23 -4.33 -0.80
CA ARG A 309 35.68 -2.93 -0.83
C ARG A 309 34.50 -1.98 -1.06
N ALA A 310 33.59 -2.31 -1.97
CA ALA A 310 32.41 -1.49 -2.24
C ALA A 310 31.51 -1.35 -0.99
N ARG A 311 31.24 -2.44 -0.27
CA ARG A 311 30.46 -2.40 0.99
C ARG A 311 31.14 -1.55 2.07
N ARG A 312 32.47 -1.68 2.22
CA ARG A 312 33.23 -0.85 3.17
C ARG A 312 33.17 0.63 2.81
N LEU A 313 33.25 0.96 1.52
CA LEU A 313 33.12 2.33 1.02
C LEU A 313 31.72 2.90 1.30
N GLU A 314 30.67 2.12 1.07
CA GLU A 314 29.28 2.51 1.40
C GLU A 314 29.16 2.84 2.90
N ALA A 315 29.64 1.97 3.79
CA ALA A 315 29.60 2.20 5.23
C ALA A 315 30.44 3.41 5.70
N VAL A 316 31.48 3.79 4.95
CA VAL A 316 32.25 5.01 5.20
C VAL A 316 31.50 6.24 4.70
N ALA A 317 30.92 6.16 3.49
CA ALA A 317 30.12 7.23 2.91
C ALA A 317 28.90 7.56 3.78
N ASP A 318 28.20 6.54 4.30
CA ASP A 318 27.06 6.71 5.19
C ASP A 318 27.46 7.40 6.49
N ARG A 319 28.59 7.00 7.10
CA ARG A 319 29.13 7.65 8.31
C ARG A 319 29.51 9.10 8.05
N ALA A 320 30.08 9.41 6.89
CA ALA A 320 30.39 10.78 6.50
C ALA A 320 29.11 11.61 6.31
N ALA A 321 28.09 11.06 5.64
CA ALA A 321 26.80 11.72 5.44
C ALA A 321 26.07 12.00 6.77
N ALA A 322 26.11 11.05 7.72
CA ALA A 322 25.52 11.21 9.05
C ALA A 322 26.21 12.32 9.89
N ARG A 323 27.51 12.54 9.70
CA ARG A 323 28.31 13.49 10.49
C ARG A 323 28.37 14.89 9.88
N PHE A 324 28.38 15.00 8.55
CA PHE A 324 28.73 16.24 7.85
C PHE A 324 27.61 16.77 6.91
N THR A 325 26.39 16.23 7.01
CA THR A 325 25.23 16.53 6.14
C THR A 325 25.25 15.74 4.82
N SER A 326 24.07 15.46 4.25
CA SER A 326 23.91 14.72 2.98
C SER A 326 24.60 15.43 1.81
N GLY A 327 25.37 14.71 0.99
CA GLY A 327 26.02 15.24 -0.22
C GLY A 327 27.54 15.41 -0.15
N VAL A 328 28.17 15.14 1.01
CA VAL A 328 29.63 15.22 1.20
C VAL A 328 30.39 14.17 0.39
N VAL A 329 29.79 12.99 0.19
CA VAL A 329 30.32 11.91 -0.65
C VAL A 329 29.21 11.46 -1.59
N SER A 330 29.48 11.46 -2.89
CA SER A 330 28.54 10.97 -3.91
C SER A 330 29.27 10.20 -5.01
N LEU A 331 28.52 9.36 -5.73
CA LEU A 331 29.05 8.68 -6.91
C LEU A 331 29.32 9.70 -8.01
N ALA A 332 30.48 9.59 -8.67
CA ALA A 332 30.88 10.52 -9.74
C ALA A 332 29.81 10.65 -10.85
N THR A 333 29.12 9.55 -11.18
CA THR A 333 28.01 9.52 -12.16
C THR A 333 26.82 10.41 -11.76
N LEU A 334 26.69 10.75 -10.49
CA LEU A 334 25.63 11.61 -9.96
C LEU A 334 26.01 13.09 -9.94
N LEU A 335 27.28 13.44 -10.15
CA LEU A 335 27.71 14.84 -10.26
C LEU A 335 27.24 15.45 -11.59
N PRO A 336 26.89 16.75 -11.63
CA PRO A 336 26.69 17.43 -12.90
C PRO A 336 27.98 17.35 -13.73
N PRO A 337 27.89 17.27 -15.07
CA PRO A 337 29.07 17.42 -15.91
C PRO A 337 29.78 18.71 -15.49
N ARG A 338 31.10 18.66 -15.31
CA ARG A 338 31.88 19.88 -15.10
C ARG A 338 31.66 20.74 -16.33
N ASP A 339 31.11 21.93 -16.14
CA ASP A 339 31.05 22.93 -17.20
C ASP A 339 32.47 23.07 -17.75
N ALA A 340 32.64 22.72 -19.03
CA ALA A 340 33.84 23.06 -19.75
C ALA A 340 33.83 24.60 -19.82
N ALA A 341 34.80 25.20 -19.11
CA ALA A 341 35.02 26.64 -19.09
C ALA A 341 35.17 27.23 -20.51
#